data_AF-A0A821YIU3-F1
#
_entry.id   AF-A0A821YIU3-F1
#
_cell.length_a   1.000
_cell.length_b   1.000
_cell.length_c   1.000
_cell.angle_alpha   90.00
_cell.angle_beta   90.00
_cell.angle_gamma   90.00
#
_symmetry.space_group_name_H-M   'P 1'
#
loop_
_entity.id
_entity.type
_entity.pdbx_description
1 polymer ?
#
loop_
_entity_poly.entity_id
_entity_poly.type
_entity_poly.pdbx_seq_one_letter_code
_entity_poly.pdbx_strand_id
1 'polypeptide(L)'
;MGKSTKDKRDIYYRLAKEQGLRARSAFKLLQINSEFNILNDNVKRVVDLCAAPGSWSQVLSRTLYKTDSVDDQVKIVAVDLQTMAPLPGVIQIKGDITKRSTIEEILGCFKTSDNQMNKADLVICDGAPDVTG
;
A
#
# COMPACT_ATOMS: atom_id res chain seq x y z
N MET A 1 -17.88 -26.29 -26.19
CA MET A 1 -17.99 -25.87 -24.77
C MET A 1 -16.79 -24.98 -24.45
N GLY A 2 -16.93 -23.66 -24.58
CA GLY A 2 -15.80 -22.74 -24.45
C GLY A 2 -15.32 -22.69 -23.00
N LYS A 3 -14.10 -23.17 -22.73
CA LYS A 3 -13.45 -22.97 -21.44
C LYS A 3 -13.38 -21.47 -21.17
N SER A 4 -14.21 -20.98 -20.25
CA SER A 4 -14.27 -19.56 -19.94
C SER A 4 -12.87 -19.07 -19.54
N THR A 5 -12.55 -17.83 -19.91
CA THR A 5 -11.32 -17.11 -19.54
C THR A 5 -11.00 -17.13 -18.04
N LYS A 6 -11.94 -17.54 -17.19
CA LYS A 6 -11.72 -17.77 -15.75
C LYS A 6 -10.70 -18.88 -15.46
N ASP A 7 -10.58 -19.91 -16.29
CA ASP A 7 -9.68 -21.06 -16.09
C ASP A 7 -8.20 -20.76 -16.40
N LYS A 8 -7.90 -19.66 -17.09
CA LYS A 8 -6.52 -19.26 -17.42
C LYS A 8 -5.89 -18.33 -16.38
N ARG A 9 -6.61 -17.97 -15.31
CA ARG A 9 -6.10 -17.03 -14.30
C ARG A 9 -5.22 -17.76 -13.29
N ASP A 10 -4.03 -17.20 -13.09
CA ASP A 10 -3.02 -17.67 -12.15
C ASP A 10 -3.57 -17.90 -10.72
N ILE A 11 -2.95 -18.83 -9.99
CA ILE A 11 -3.34 -19.23 -8.63
C ILE A 11 -3.44 -18.03 -7.71
N TYR A 12 -2.50 -17.07 -7.78
CA TYR A 12 -2.52 -15.89 -6.92
C TYR A 12 -3.68 -14.93 -7.23
N TYR A 13 -4.21 -14.94 -8.45
CA TYR A 13 -5.44 -14.19 -8.74
C TYR A 13 -6.64 -14.77 -7.98
N ARG A 14 -6.78 -16.09 -7.96
CA ARG A 14 -7.86 -16.78 -7.23
C ARG A 14 -7.70 -16.60 -5.73
N LEU A 15 -6.51 -16.84 -5.20
CA LEU A 15 -6.19 -16.61 -3.79
C LEU A 15 -6.44 -15.17 -3.36
N ALA A 16 -6.12 -14.18 -4.20
CA ALA A 16 -6.40 -12.79 -3.88
C ALA A 16 -7.91 -12.54 -3.71
N LYS A 17 -8.74 -13.11 -4.59
CA LYS A 17 -10.20 -12.99 -4.46
C LYS A 17 -10.74 -13.70 -3.23
N GLU A 18 -10.26 -14.90 -2.95
CA GLU A 18 -10.64 -15.68 -1.77
C GLU A 18 -10.28 -14.95 -0.46
N GLN A 19 -9.13 -14.27 -0.41
CA GLN A 19 -8.65 -13.53 0.77
C GLN A 19 -9.12 -12.06 0.82
N GLY A 20 -10.02 -11.66 -0.10
CA GLY A 20 -10.52 -10.28 -0.19
C GLY A 20 -9.42 -9.24 -0.49
N LEU A 21 -8.35 -9.66 -1.15
CA LEU A 21 -7.26 -8.79 -1.58
C LEU A 21 -7.61 -8.10 -2.91
N ARG A 22 -7.22 -6.83 -3.05
CA ARG A 22 -7.56 -6.02 -4.24
C ARG A 22 -6.88 -6.52 -5.52
N ALA A 23 -5.65 -7.03 -5.41
CA ALA A 23 -4.89 -7.55 -6.53
C ALA A 23 -3.95 -8.69 -6.09
N ARG A 24 -3.51 -9.51 -7.05
CA ARG A 24 -2.55 -10.60 -6.81
C ARG A 24 -1.15 -10.10 -6.43
N SER A 25 -0.82 -8.85 -6.73
CA SER A 25 0.46 -8.23 -6.35
C SER A 25 0.64 -8.10 -4.83
N ALA A 26 -0.45 -8.14 -4.04
CA ALA A 26 -0.37 -8.22 -2.57
C ALA A 26 0.55 -9.34 -2.07
N PHE A 27 0.56 -10.48 -2.77
CA PHE A 27 1.42 -11.62 -2.40
C PHE A 27 2.90 -11.32 -2.56
N LYS A 28 3.30 -10.42 -3.45
CA LYS A 28 4.71 -9.99 -3.57
C LYS A 28 5.18 -9.35 -2.27
N LEU A 29 4.41 -8.39 -1.74
CA LEU A 29 4.77 -7.71 -0.49
C LEU A 29 4.75 -8.66 0.70
N LEU A 30 3.78 -9.57 0.76
CA LEU A 30 3.73 -10.61 1.80
C LEU A 30 4.97 -11.52 1.75
N GLN A 31 5.40 -11.95 0.57
CA GLN A 31 6.61 -12.77 0.39
C GLN A 31 7.89 -12.00 0.73
N ILE A 32 8.03 -10.76 0.25
CA ILE A 32 9.15 -9.87 0.61
C ILE A 32 9.21 -9.71 2.13
N ASN A 33 8.08 -9.45 2.79
CA ASN A 33 8.04 -9.32 4.23
C ASN A 33 8.38 -10.64 4.95
N SER A 34 7.93 -11.78 4.42
CA SER A 34 8.28 -13.10 4.99
C SER A 34 9.78 -13.38 4.96
N GLU A 35 10.49 -12.90 3.94
CA GLU A 35 11.92 -13.12 3.77
C GLU A 35 12.77 -12.10 4.56
N PHE A 36 12.38 -10.82 4.49
CA PHE A 36 13.22 -9.71 4.96
C PHE A 36 12.69 -9.01 6.21
N ASN A 37 11.50 -9.37 6.69
CA ASN A 37 10.84 -8.77 7.86
C ASN A 37 10.81 -7.23 7.81
N ILE A 38 10.50 -6.66 6.64
CA ILE A 38 10.49 -5.20 6.41
C ILE A 38 9.31 -4.49 7.08
N LEU A 39 8.26 -5.21 7.50
CA LEU A 39 7.09 -4.70 8.23
C LEU A 39 7.13 -5.12 9.70
N ASN A 40 8.30 -4.98 10.32
CA ASN A 40 8.51 -5.24 11.75
C ASN A 40 7.96 -4.11 12.63
N ASP A 41 7.96 -4.32 13.95
CA ASP A 41 7.32 -3.43 14.93
C ASP A 41 7.96 -2.04 15.04
N ASN A 42 9.16 -1.83 14.46
CA ASN A 42 9.79 -0.50 14.40
C ASN A 42 9.24 0.38 13.28
N VAL A 43 8.48 -0.20 12.34
CA VAL A 43 7.92 0.51 11.18
C VAL A 43 6.55 1.06 11.54
N LYS A 44 6.46 2.38 11.68
CA LYS A 44 5.20 3.08 12.00
C LYS A 44 4.74 4.00 10.89
N ARG A 45 5.65 4.59 10.13
CA ARG A 45 5.36 5.54 9.05
C ARG A 45 5.75 4.96 7.70
N VAL A 46 4.75 4.65 6.87
CA VAL A 46 4.98 4.02 5.57
C VAL A 46 4.39 4.85 4.45
N VAL A 47 5.13 4.97 3.35
CA VAL A 47 4.66 5.56 2.09
C VAL A 47 4.57 4.46 1.01
N ASP A 48 3.40 4.29 0.41
CA ASP A 48 3.14 3.41 -0.72
C ASP A 48 2.97 4.27 -2.00
N LEU A 49 3.94 4.24 -2.90
CA LEU A 49 3.94 5.03 -4.13
C LEU A 49 3.39 4.21 -5.31
N CYS A 50 2.66 4.88 -6.21
CA CYS A 50 1.95 4.25 -7.32
C CYS A 50 1.02 3.13 -6.82
N ALA A 51 0.26 3.45 -5.78
CA ALA A 51 -0.43 2.46 -4.97
C ALA A 51 -1.68 1.86 -5.63
N ALA A 52 -2.27 2.48 -6.66
CA ALA A 52 -3.54 2.02 -7.22
C ALA A 52 -3.43 0.60 -7.79
N PRO A 53 -4.36 -0.33 -7.48
CA PRO A 53 -5.66 -0.14 -6.81
C PRO A 53 -5.65 -0.22 -5.27
N GLY A 54 -4.48 -0.33 -4.63
CA GLY A 54 -4.28 -0.28 -3.19
C GLY A 54 -3.99 -1.64 -2.55
N SER A 55 -3.44 -2.60 -3.30
CA SER A 55 -3.23 -3.97 -2.79
C SER A 55 -2.08 -4.06 -1.78
N TRP A 56 -1.01 -3.28 -1.96
CA TRP A 56 0.10 -3.19 -1.00
C TRP A 56 -0.31 -2.37 0.23
N SER A 57 -0.94 -1.21 0.03
CA SER A 57 -1.62 -0.46 1.09
C SER A 57 -2.57 -1.30 1.96
N GLN A 58 -3.31 -2.24 1.37
CA GLN A 58 -4.18 -3.15 2.13
C GLN A 58 -3.38 -4.13 3.00
N VAL A 59 -2.27 -4.67 2.48
CA VAL A 59 -1.35 -5.52 3.25
C VAL A 59 -0.72 -4.72 4.39
N LEU A 60 -0.26 -3.48 4.13
CA LEU A 60 0.27 -2.59 5.17
C LEU A 60 -0.75 -2.35 6.27
N SER A 61 -1.98 -1.99 5.93
CA SER A 61 -3.06 -1.76 6.90
C SER A 61 -3.32 -2.99 7.77
N ARG A 62 -3.45 -4.18 7.16
CA ARG A 62 -3.64 -5.45 7.91
C ARG A 62 -2.43 -5.83 8.77
N THR A 63 -1.22 -5.44 8.39
CA THR A 63 0.04 -5.87 9.03
C THR A 63 0.56 -4.89 10.06
N LEU A 64 0.22 -3.60 9.98
CA LEU A 64 0.72 -2.60 10.95
C LEU A 64 -0.30 -2.32 12.06
N TYR A 65 -1.60 -2.41 11.77
CA TYR A 65 -2.66 -2.28 12.77
C TYR A 65 -3.05 -3.64 13.39
N LYS A 66 -2.08 -4.52 13.71
CA LYS A 66 -2.29 -5.94 14.14
C LYS A 66 -3.17 -6.15 15.39
N THR A 67 -3.58 -5.09 16.08
CA THR A 67 -4.39 -5.14 17.31
C THR A 67 -5.57 -4.18 17.18
N ASP A 68 -6.72 -4.51 17.77
CA ASP A 68 -7.93 -3.68 17.78
C ASP A 68 -7.73 -2.28 18.39
N SER A 69 -6.55 -2.00 18.94
CA SER A 69 -6.05 -0.68 19.26
C SER A 69 -5.48 -0.01 18.01
N VAL A 70 -6.15 1.05 17.57
CA VAL A 70 -5.58 2.04 16.65
C VAL A 70 -4.34 2.64 17.35
N ASP A 71 -3.15 2.15 17.02
CA ASP A 71 -1.92 2.85 17.39
C ASP A 71 -1.90 4.15 16.59
N ASP A 72 -2.26 5.26 17.24
CA ASP A 72 -2.28 6.60 16.64
C ASP A 72 -0.93 7.00 16.03
N GLN A 73 0.15 6.30 16.38
CA GLN A 73 1.49 6.49 15.84
C GLN A 73 1.67 5.86 14.45
N VAL A 74 0.86 4.88 14.06
CA VAL A 74 0.95 4.28 12.73
C VAL A 74 0.32 5.23 11.71
N LYS A 75 1.07 5.53 10.65
CA LYS A 75 0.66 6.39 9.54
C LYS A 75 1.04 5.72 8.23
N ILE A 76 0.03 5.34 7.46
CA ILE A 76 0.20 4.78 6.13
C ILE A 76 -0.31 5.82 5.13
N VAL A 77 0.57 6.27 4.24
CA VAL A 77 0.26 7.24 3.19
C VAL A 77 0.41 6.56 1.83
N ALA A 78 -0.66 6.49 1.06
CA ALA A 78 -0.68 5.89 -0.26
C ALA A 78 -0.90 6.95 -1.33
N VAL A 79 -0.06 6.96 -2.36
CA VAL A 79 -0.02 8.02 -3.37
C VAL A 79 -0.15 7.42 -4.76
N ASP A 80 -1.08 7.92 -5.56
CA ASP A 80 -1.23 7.56 -6.95
C ASP A 80 -1.87 8.70 -7.76
N LEU A 81 -1.66 8.71 -9.08
CA LEU A 81 -2.40 9.59 -10.00
C LEU A 81 -3.88 9.18 -10.09
N GLN A 82 -4.16 7.89 -9.95
CA GLN A 82 -5.48 7.31 -10.00
C GLN A 82 -6.13 7.29 -8.61
N THR A 83 -7.45 7.45 -8.60
CA THR A 83 -8.22 7.36 -7.36
C THR A 83 -8.35 5.90 -6.94
N MET A 84 -8.20 5.64 -5.64
CA MET A 84 -8.40 4.31 -5.06
C MET A 84 -9.66 4.29 -4.19
N ALA A 85 -10.29 3.11 -4.06
CA ALA A 85 -11.33 2.95 -3.07
C ALA A 85 -10.74 3.13 -1.65
N PRO A 86 -11.49 3.68 -0.67
CA PRO A 86 -11.01 3.89 0.69
C PRO A 86 -10.47 2.61 1.35
N LEU A 87 -9.41 2.73 2.14
CA LEU A 87 -8.82 1.64 2.94
C LEU A 87 -8.75 2.08 4.41
N PRO A 88 -9.21 1.25 5.37
CA PRO A 88 -9.09 1.57 6.79
C PRO A 88 -7.64 1.86 7.20
N GLY A 89 -7.42 2.93 7.95
CA GLY A 89 -6.10 3.31 8.47
C GLY A 89 -5.10 3.79 7.42
N VAL A 90 -5.52 4.01 6.17
CA VAL A 90 -4.66 4.49 5.08
C VAL A 90 -5.10 5.89 4.63
N ILE A 91 -4.18 6.84 4.67
CA ILE A 91 -4.33 8.17 4.09
C ILE A 91 -4.05 8.04 2.59
N GLN A 92 -5.00 8.45 1.75
CA GLN A 92 -4.89 8.32 0.29
C GLN A 92 -4.76 9.70 -0.34
N ILE A 93 -3.64 9.94 -1.01
CA ILE A 93 -3.35 11.17 -1.74
C ILE A 93 -3.45 10.86 -3.23
N LYS A 94 -4.33 11.58 -3.93
CA LYS A 94 -4.35 11.58 -5.39
C LYS A 94 -3.39 12.65 -5.89
N GLY A 95 -2.19 12.25 -6.27
CA GLY A 95 -1.12 13.19 -6.60
C GLY A 95 -0.06 12.61 -7.52
N ASP A 96 0.63 13.51 -8.21
CA ASP A 96 1.79 13.18 -9.03
C ASP A 96 3.03 13.20 -8.12
N ILE A 97 3.70 12.05 -8.00
CA ILE A 97 4.88 11.86 -7.15
C ILE A 97 6.08 12.75 -7.56
N THR A 98 6.07 13.30 -8.78
CA THR A 98 7.10 14.23 -9.27
C THR A 98 6.84 15.68 -8.83
N LYS A 99 5.65 16.00 -8.30
CA LYS A 99 5.29 17.34 -7.88
C LYS A 99 5.66 17.59 -6.43
N ARG A 100 6.26 18.75 -6.18
CA ARG A 100 6.63 19.22 -4.84
C ARG A 100 5.42 19.30 -3.91
N SER A 101 4.26 19.71 -4.42
CA SER A 101 3.02 19.77 -3.66
C SER A 101 2.64 18.41 -3.05
N THR A 102 2.79 17.32 -3.81
CA THR A 102 2.53 15.96 -3.34
C THR A 102 3.50 15.56 -2.22
N ILE A 103 4.77 15.92 -2.37
CA ILE A 103 5.79 15.68 -1.33
C ILE A 103 5.44 16.44 -0.05
N GLU A 104 5.04 17.71 -0.16
CA GLU A 104 4.64 18.55 0.98
C GLU A 104 3.39 18.00 1.67
N GLU A 105 2.43 17.43 0.92
CA GLU A 105 1.25 16.77 1.46
C GLU A 105 1.61 15.50 2.24
N ILE A 106 2.46 14.63 1.66
CA ILE A 106 2.97 13.42 2.33
C ILE A 106 3.68 13.79 3.64
N LEU A 107 4.57 14.78 3.60
CA LEU A 107 5.29 15.26 4.78
C LEU A 107 4.31 15.84 5.82
N GLY A 108 3.27 16.55 5.38
CA GLY A 108 2.19 17.04 6.22
C GLY A 108 1.51 15.93 7.04
N CYS A 109 1.36 14.73 6.49
CA CYS A 109 0.77 13.58 7.18
C CYS A 109 1.63 13.03 8.33
N PHE A 110 2.92 13.33 8.36
CA PHE A 110 3.86 12.86 9.39
C PHE A 110 4.24 13.92 10.41
N LYS A 111 3.58 15.09 10.38
CA LYS A 111 3.74 16.12 11.41
C LYS A 111 3.17 15.66 12.75
N THR A 112 3.93 15.90 13.81
CA THR A 112 3.51 15.65 15.19
C THR A 112 2.84 16.89 15.80
N SER A 113 2.22 16.70 16.98
CA SER A 113 1.55 17.78 17.73
C SER A 113 2.48 18.92 18.15
N ASP A 114 3.78 18.67 18.26
CA ASP A 114 4.82 19.65 18.56
C ASP A 114 5.47 20.26 17.30
N ASN A 115 4.81 20.12 16.13
CA ASN A 115 5.27 20.61 14.82
C ASN A 115 6.61 20.04 14.33
N GLN A 116 7.08 18.93 14.90
CA GLN A 116 8.25 18.23 14.39
C GLN A 116 7.87 17.39 13.16
N MET A 117 8.80 17.30 12.21
CA MET A 117 8.63 16.53 10.99
C MET A 117 9.29 15.16 11.15
N ASN A 118 8.48 14.10 11.17
CA ASN A 118 9.02 12.75 11.17
C ASN A 118 9.26 12.26 9.73
N LYS A 119 10.35 11.51 9.55
CA LYS A 119 10.63 10.81 8.29
C LYS A 119 9.78 9.54 8.19
N ALA A 120 9.51 9.10 6.97
CA ALA A 120 8.99 7.75 6.74
C ALA A 120 10.04 6.72 7.19
N ASP A 121 9.59 5.64 7.82
CA ASP A 121 10.42 4.49 8.20
C ASP A 121 10.63 3.57 6.99
N LEU A 122 9.62 3.50 6.11
CA LEU A 122 9.63 2.66 4.92
C LEU A 122 8.93 3.37 3.76
N VAL A 123 9.51 3.26 2.56
CA VAL A 123 8.89 3.67 1.30
C VAL A 123 8.88 2.47 0.36
N ILE A 124 7.73 2.16 -0.22
CA ILE A 124 7.54 1.03 -1.15
C ILE A 124 6.88 1.50 -2.44
N CYS A 125 7.08 0.74 -3.53
CA CYS A 125 6.49 1.01 -4.84
C CYS A 125 6.39 -0.29 -5.65
N ASP A 126 5.19 -0.62 -6.17
CA ASP A 126 4.96 -1.69 -7.18
C ASP A 126 4.44 -1.09 -8.50
N GLY A 127 4.71 0.20 -8.74
CA GLY A 127 4.28 0.92 -9.92
C GLY A 127 5.00 0.41 -11.18
N ALA A 128 4.22 0.00 -12.17
CA ALA A 128 4.71 -0.34 -13.50
C ALA A 128 3.69 0.12 -14.55
N PRO A 129 4.12 0.67 -15.70
CA PRO A 129 3.22 0.96 -16.81
C PRO A 129 2.75 -0.33 -17.48
N ASP A 130 1.66 -0.23 -18.25
CA ASP A 130 1.26 -1.32 -19.14
C ASP A 130 2.37 -1.59 -20.16
N VAL A 131 2.78 -2.86 -20.25
CA VAL A 131 3.82 -3.28 -21.20
C VAL A 131 3.28 -3.24 -22.62
N THR A 132 4.08 -2.77 -23.57
CA THR A 132 3.65 -2.60 -24.97
C THR A 132 3.62 -3.88 -25.78
N GLY A 133 4.19 -4.98 -25.28
CA GLY A 133 4.40 -6.22 -26.03
C GLY A 133 5.79 -6.28 -26.62
#